data_AF-A0A3Q9I961-F1
#
_entry.id   AF-A0A3Q9I961-F1
#
_cell.length_a   1.000
_cell.length_b   1.000
_cell.length_c   1.000
_cell.angle_alpha   90.00
_cell.angle_beta   90.00
_cell.angle_gamma   90.00
#
_symmetry.space_group_name_H-M   'P 1'
#
loop_
_entity.id
_entity.type
_entity.pdbx_description
1 polymer ?
#
loop_
_entity_poly.entity_id
_entity_poly.type
_entity_poly.pdbx_seq_one_letter_code
_entity_poly.pdbx_strand_id
1 'polypeptide(L)'
;MFHPGDGNGDGGELGTYFPGLFGPPSVGTPILDKIQERLETSGLTNIEMSALKEIIWIPTPEDVVEMVCFGQSDGFRKYVRDECYNRIVSQFEKHSSEKGIKTTGFYYLIRANAS
;
A
#
# COMPACT_ATOMS: atom_id res chain seq x y z
N MET A 1 -7.23 0.97 -0.80
CA MET A 1 -6.37 0.05 -0.02
C MET A 1 -4.99 0.15 -0.62
N PHE A 2 -4.01 0.73 0.09
CA PHE A 2 -2.61 0.68 -0.35
C PHE A 2 -2.17 -0.78 -0.24
N HIS A 3 -2.04 -1.45 -1.39
CA HIS A 3 -1.57 -2.83 -1.43
C HIS A 3 -0.04 -2.81 -1.32
N PRO A 4 0.59 -3.78 -0.61
CA PRO A 4 2.05 -3.85 -0.47
C PRO A 4 2.81 -4.19 -1.77
N GLY A 5 2.13 -4.14 -2.92
CA GLY A 5 2.65 -4.66 -4.17
C GLY A 5 2.76 -6.18 -4.24
N ASP A 6 3.19 -6.63 -5.41
CA ASP A 6 3.68 -7.97 -5.65
C ASP A 6 5.22 -8.00 -5.67
N GLY A 7 5.83 -7.28 -4.73
CA GLY A 7 7.28 -7.15 -4.67
C GLY A 7 8.02 -8.39 -4.17
N ASN A 8 7.31 -9.49 -3.91
CA ASN A 8 7.87 -10.75 -3.40
C ASN A 8 8.78 -10.54 -2.16
N GLY A 9 8.36 -9.66 -1.26
CA GLY A 9 9.13 -9.21 -0.10
C GLY A 9 9.50 -7.72 -0.14
N ASP A 10 9.74 -7.16 -1.33
CA ASP A 10 9.90 -5.71 -1.52
C ASP A 10 8.55 -4.98 -1.37
N GLY A 11 8.52 -3.74 -0.87
CA GLY A 11 7.26 -2.98 -0.65
C GLY A 11 6.48 -3.40 0.59
N GLY A 12 6.93 -4.43 1.30
CA GLY A 12 6.39 -4.86 2.59
C GLY A 12 6.99 -4.12 3.79
N GLU A 13 7.69 -2.99 3.58
CA GLU A 13 8.40 -2.31 4.66
C GLU A 13 7.43 -1.82 5.75
N LEU A 14 6.26 -1.30 5.36
CA LEU A 14 5.25 -0.82 6.32
C LEU A 14 4.68 -1.94 7.20
N GLY A 15 4.55 -3.16 6.68
CA GLY A 15 4.15 -4.32 7.46
C GLY A 15 5.17 -4.68 8.54
N THR A 16 6.45 -4.41 8.26
CA THR A 16 7.56 -4.61 9.21
C THR A 16 7.64 -3.47 10.23
N TYR A 17 7.45 -2.22 9.78
CA TYR A 17 7.57 -1.02 10.61
C TYR A 17 6.37 -0.83 11.54
N PHE A 18 5.17 -1.21 11.10
CA PHE A 18 3.94 -1.06 11.87
C PHE A 18 3.18 -2.40 11.97
N PRO A 19 3.71 -3.38 12.73
CA PRO A 19 3.09 -4.69 12.84
C PRO A 19 1.67 -4.57 13.43
N GLY A 20 0.70 -5.12 12.69
CA GLY A 20 -0.72 -5.08 13.02
C GLY A 20 -1.50 -3.92 12.37
N LEU A 21 -0.83 -2.93 11.78
CA LEU A 21 -1.48 -1.85 11.01
C LEU A 21 -1.44 -2.12 9.50
N PHE A 22 -0.34 -2.66 9.00
CA PHE A 22 -0.22 -3.10 7.61
C PHE A 22 -0.02 -4.63 7.55
N GLY A 23 -0.46 -5.22 6.44
CA GLY A 23 -0.24 -6.64 6.18
C GLY A 23 1.26 -6.95 6.07
N PRO A 24 1.68 -8.17 6.43
CA PRO A 24 3.06 -8.61 6.21
C PRO A 24 3.40 -8.64 4.72
N PRO A 25 4.69 -8.64 4.34
CA PRO A 25 5.10 -8.86 2.96
C PRO A 25 4.50 -10.17 2.43
N SER A 26 3.84 -10.12 1.28
CA SER A 26 3.30 -11.30 0.61
C SER A 26 4.31 -11.89 -0.37
N VAL A 27 4.40 -13.22 -0.40
CA VAL A 27 5.15 -13.97 -1.41
C VAL A 27 4.29 -14.09 -2.67
N GLY A 28 4.93 -14.02 -3.83
CA GLY A 28 4.26 -14.15 -5.13
C GLY A 28 3.55 -12.87 -5.60
N THR A 29 2.55 -13.05 -6.46
CA THR A 29 1.91 -11.96 -7.21
C THR A 29 0.40 -11.85 -7.02
N PRO A 30 -0.14 -11.93 -5.78
CA PRO A 30 -1.58 -12.05 -5.55
C PRO A 30 -2.42 -10.87 -6.08
N ILE A 31 -1.83 -9.68 -6.24
CA ILE A 31 -2.54 -8.52 -6.80
C ILE A 31 -2.61 -8.63 -8.32
N LEU A 32 -1.50 -8.93 -9.00
CA LEU A 32 -1.47 -9.22 -10.44
C LEU A 32 -2.37 -10.39 -10.79
N ASP A 33 -2.35 -11.47 -10.00
CA ASP A 33 -3.19 -12.64 -10.23
C ASP A 33 -4.68 -12.25 -10.23
N LYS A 34 -5.11 -11.42 -9.26
CA LYS A 34 -6.47 -10.87 -9.19
C LYS A 34 -6.78 -9.91 -10.33
N ILE A 35 -5.81 -9.10 -10.75
CA ILE A 35 -5.98 -8.20 -11.89
C ILE A 35 -6.20 -9.03 -13.16
N GLN A 36 -5.39 -10.06 -13.36
CA GLN A 36 -5.45 -10.92 -14.52
C GLN A 36 -6.77 -11.70 -14.58
N GLU A 37 -7.21 -12.31 -13.48
CA GLU A 37 -8.51 -12.98 -13.38
C GLU A 37 -9.68 -12.07 -13.79
N ARG A 38 -9.64 -10.80 -13.35
CA ARG A 38 -10.65 -9.80 -13.71
C ARG A 38 -10.57 -9.39 -15.17
N LEU A 39 -9.37 -9.26 -15.72
CA LEU A 39 -9.16 -8.88 -17.12
C LEU A 39 -9.64 -9.99 -18.07
N GLU A 40 -9.38 -11.25 -17.74
CA GLU A 40 -9.84 -12.42 -18.50
C GLU A 40 -11.37 -12.47 -18.65
N THR A 41 -12.10 -11.97 -17.65
CA THR A 41 -13.57 -11.96 -17.64
C THR A 41 -14.19 -10.60 -18.02
N SER A 42 -13.36 -9.61 -18.34
CA SER A 42 -13.81 -8.21 -18.56
C SER A 42 -14.44 -7.94 -19.93
N GLY A 43 -14.18 -8.79 -20.94
CA GLY A 43 -14.52 -8.52 -22.33
C GLY A 43 -13.64 -7.46 -23.02
N LEU A 44 -12.59 -6.98 -22.35
CA LEU A 44 -11.61 -6.07 -22.93
C LEU A 44 -10.69 -6.80 -23.93
N THR A 45 -10.19 -6.08 -24.92
CA THR A 45 -9.27 -6.59 -25.94
C THR A 45 -7.95 -5.82 -25.94
N ASN A 46 -6.91 -6.37 -26.58
CA ASN A 46 -5.57 -5.76 -26.68
C ASN A 46 -5.01 -5.31 -25.32
N ILE A 47 -5.06 -6.21 -24.35
CA ILE A 47 -4.67 -5.93 -22.97
C ILE A 47 -3.15 -5.94 -22.87
N GLU A 48 -2.57 -4.78 -22.57
CA GLU A 48 -1.18 -4.61 -22.18
C GLU A 48 -1.11 -4.27 -20.69
N MET A 49 -0.20 -4.92 -19.97
CA MET A 49 0.01 -4.67 -18.55
C MET A 49 1.48 -4.50 -18.26
N SER A 50 1.82 -3.50 -17.45
CA SER A 50 3.16 -3.31 -16.91
C SER A 50 3.11 -2.99 -15.41
N ALA A 51 4.11 -3.49 -14.68
CA ALA A 51 4.34 -3.15 -13.29
C ALA A 51 5.41 -2.07 -13.20
N LEU A 52 5.14 -1.02 -12.42
CA LEU A 52 6.05 0.06 -12.11
C LEU A 52 6.43 -0.03 -10.64
N LYS A 53 7.73 0.10 -10.37
CA LYS A 53 8.30 0.16 -9.02
C LYS A 53 8.83 1.55 -8.77
N GLU A 54 8.44 2.16 -7.66
CA GLU A 54 8.86 3.50 -7.28
C GLU A 54 9.31 3.55 -5.83
N ILE A 55 10.27 4.42 -5.52
CA ILE A 55 10.59 4.78 -4.15
C ILE A 55 9.68 5.91 -3.71
N ILE A 56 8.90 5.65 -2.66
CA ILE A 56 7.98 6.60 -2.05
C ILE A 56 8.54 7.02 -0.69
N TRP A 57 8.29 8.26 -0.33
CA TRP A 57 8.58 8.80 0.99
C TRP A 57 7.27 9.14 1.68
N ILE A 58 7.09 8.65 2.91
CA ILE A 58 6.00 9.02 3.81
C ILE A 58 6.54 10.08 4.77
N PRO A 59 6.21 11.36 4.58
CA PRO A 59 6.90 12.46 5.26
C PRO A 59 6.64 12.51 6.77
N THR A 60 5.42 12.18 7.22
CA THR A 60 5.01 12.37 8.62
C THR A 60 4.22 11.18 9.18
N PRO A 61 4.14 11.05 10.52
CA PRO A 61 3.24 10.09 11.18
C PRO A 61 1.75 10.30 10.79
N GLU A 62 1.34 11.54 10.53
CA GLU A 62 -0.02 11.88 10.06
C GLU A 62 -0.34 11.21 8.73
N ASP A 63 0.63 11.16 7.82
CA ASP A 63 0.44 10.50 6.52
C ASP A 63 0.17 9.00 6.70
N VAL A 64 0.81 8.35 7.69
CA VAL A 64 0.51 6.96 8.06
C VAL A 64 -0.92 6.82 8.58
N VAL A 65 -1.38 7.75 9.41
CA VAL A 65 -2.78 7.77 9.90
C VAL A 65 -3.76 7.90 8.73
N GLU A 66 -3.52 8.80 7.80
CA GLU A 66 -4.38 9.00 6.64
C GLU A 66 -4.39 7.76 5.73
N MET A 67 -3.26 7.08 5.57
CA MET A 67 -3.18 5.81 4.85
C MET A 67 -4.02 4.72 5.52
N VAL A 68 -3.93 4.56 6.84
CA VAL A 68 -4.72 3.57 7.61
C VAL A 68 -6.21 3.90 7.59
N CYS A 69 -6.55 5.20 7.65
CA CYS A 69 -7.93 5.67 7.73
C CYS A 69 -8.59 5.91 6.37
N PHE A 70 -7.90 5.64 5.26
CA PHE A 70 -8.46 5.85 3.93
C PHE A 70 -9.71 4.98 3.71
N GLY A 71 -10.84 5.60 3.38
CA GLY A 71 -12.13 4.92 3.19
C GLY A 71 -12.79 4.41 4.49
N GLN A 72 -12.24 4.75 5.66
CA GLN A 72 -12.80 4.39 6.97
C GLN A 72 -13.74 5.47 7.51
N SER A 73 -14.61 5.09 8.45
CA SER A 73 -15.57 6.01 9.10
C SER A 73 -14.89 7.01 10.04
N ASP A 74 -15.59 8.11 10.34
CA ASP A 74 -15.10 9.12 11.29
C ASP A 74 -14.88 8.55 12.69
N GLY A 75 -15.71 7.60 13.13
CA GLY A 75 -15.53 6.90 14.40
C GLY A 75 -14.22 6.11 14.44
N PHE A 76 -13.88 5.41 13.36
CA PHE A 76 -12.62 4.69 13.26
C PHE A 76 -11.43 5.67 13.20
N ARG A 77 -11.55 6.76 12.43
CA ARG A 77 -10.55 7.85 12.39
C ARG A 77 -10.26 8.39 13.79
N LYS A 78 -11.31 8.65 14.57
CA LYS A 78 -11.18 9.13 15.95
C LYS A 78 -10.46 8.09 16.82
N TYR A 79 -10.85 6.82 16.75
CA TYR A 79 -10.17 5.74 17.46
C TYR A 79 -8.67 5.67 17.14
N VAL A 80 -8.30 5.74 15.86
CA VAL A 80 -6.87 5.72 15.47
C VAL A 80 -6.11 6.92 16.04
N ARG A 81 -6.71 8.13 16.00
CA ARG A 81 -6.08 9.32 16.58
C ARG A 81 -5.94 9.23 18.10
N ASP A 82 -6.98 8.78 18.80
CA ASP A 82 -7.00 8.79 20.26
C ASP A 82 -6.17 7.63 20.85
N GLU A 83 -6.25 6.43 20.27
CA GLU A 83 -5.71 5.20 20.86
C GLU A 83 -4.41 4.71 20.20
N CYS A 84 -4.23 4.97 18.90
CA CYS A 84 -3.14 4.37 18.12
C CYS A 84 -2.01 5.35 17.79
N TYR A 85 -2.29 6.66 17.78
CA TYR A 85 -1.41 7.68 17.22
C TYR A 85 -0.01 7.70 17.88
N ASN A 86 0.07 7.66 19.21
CA ASN A 86 1.37 7.65 19.91
C ASN A 86 2.24 6.44 19.51
N ARG A 87 1.63 5.28 19.26
CA ARG A 87 2.35 4.10 18.78
C ARG A 87 2.78 4.27 17.33
N ILE A 88 1.96 4.90 16.49
CA ILE A 88 2.33 5.26 15.11
C ILE A 88 3.53 6.20 15.12
N VAL A 89 3.51 7.28 15.90
CA VAL A 89 4.64 8.21 16.03
C VAL A 89 5.91 7.48 16.48
N SER A 90 5.82 6.67 17.54
CA SER A 90 6.98 5.93 18.04
C SER A 90 7.57 4.95 17.03
N GLN A 91 6.76 4.28 16.22
CA GLN A 91 7.27 3.42 15.15
C GLN A 91 7.79 4.24 13.98
N PHE A 92 7.15 5.36 13.66
CA PHE A 92 7.57 6.22 12.58
C PHE A 92 8.99 6.75 12.81
N GLU A 93 9.25 7.30 14.00
CA GLU A 93 10.54 7.86 14.38
C GLU A 93 11.68 6.82 14.33
N LYS A 94 11.40 5.55 14.63
CA LYS A 94 12.39 4.46 14.58
C LYS A 94 12.87 4.14 13.16
N HIS A 95 12.06 4.44 12.15
CA HIS A 95 12.29 4.04 10.77
C HIS A 95 12.44 5.24 9.82
N SER A 96 12.17 6.45 10.30
CA SER A 96 12.25 7.69 9.50
C SER A 96 13.68 8.20 9.33
N SER A 97 13.90 8.90 8.22
CA SER A 97 15.04 9.80 7.98
C SER A 97 14.53 11.25 7.91
N GLU A 98 15.40 12.20 7.53
CA GLU A 98 15.00 13.60 7.27
C GLU A 98 13.85 13.74 6.25
N LYS A 99 13.70 12.77 5.34
CA LYS A 99 12.62 12.74 4.33
C LYS A 99 11.39 11.94 4.78
N GLY A 100 11.39 11.43 6.00
CA GLY A 100 10.39 10.50 6.51
C GLY A 100 10.75 9.03 6.24
N ILE A 101 9.74 8.16 6.18
CA ILE A 101 9.93 6.73 5.93
C ILE A 101 10.04 6.48 4.43
N LYS A 102 11.10 5.76 4.05
CA LYS A 102 11.25 5.23 2.70
C LYS A 102 10.44 3.94 2.56
N THR A 103 9.64 3.82 1.52
CA THR A 103 8.95 2.57 1.15
C THR A 103 8.98 2.37 -0.36
N THR A 104 8.71 1.14 -0.79
CA THR A 104 8.62 0.81 -2.21
C THR A 104 7.15 0.74 -2.63
N GLY A 105 6.75 1.59 -3.56
CA GLY A 105 5.45 1.51 -4.22
C GLY A 105 5.47 0.60 -5.43
N PHE A 106 4.37 -0.14 -5.62
CA PHE A 106 4.11 -0.92 -6.83
C PHE A 106 2.81 -0.42 -7.47
N TYR A 107 2.87 -0.17 -8.78
CA TYR A 107 1.73 0.28 -9.55
C TYR A 107 1.57 -0.61 -10.79
N TYR A 108 0.33 -0.88 -11.18
CA TYR A 108 0.02 -1.64 -12.38
C TYR A 108 -0.65 -0.73 -13.40
N LEU A 109 0.05 -0.50 -14.51
CA LEU A 109 -0.50 0.22 -15.64
C LEU A 109 -1.13 -0.80 -16.58
N ILE A 110 -2.43 -0.69 -16.78
CA ILE A 110 -3.20 -1.53 -17.68
C ILE A 110 -3.71 -0.66 -18.83
N ARG A 111 -3.45 -1.08 -20.06
CA ARG A 111 -4.02 -0.50 -21.28
C ARG A 111 -4.83 -1.58 -21.97
N ALA A 112 -6.03 -1.23 -22.39
CA ALA A 112 -6.90 -2.15 -23.10
C ALA A 112 -7.92 -1.37 -23.94
N ASN A 113 -8.51 -2.04 -24.91
CA ASN A 113 -9.58 -1.51 -25.74
C ASN A 113 -10.94 -2.07 -25.29
N ALA A 114 -11.98 -1.24 -25.40
CA ALA A 114 -13.34 -1.74 -25.38
C ALA A 114 -13.59 -2.67 -26.58
N SER A 115 -14.44 -3.66 -26.39
CA SER A 115 -14.90 -4.59 -27.44
C SER A 115 -15.72 -3.87 -28.51
#